data_AF-A0A6A3YD06-F1
#
_entry.id   AF-A0A6A3YD06-F1
#
_cell.length_a   1.000
_cell.length_b   1.000
_cell.length_c   1.000
_cell.angle_alpha   90.00
_cell.angle_beta   90.00
_cell.angle_gamma   90.00
#
_symmetry.space_group_name_H-M   'P 1'
#
loop_
_entity.id
_entity.type
_entity.pdbx_description
1 polymer ?
#
loop_
_entity_poly.entity_id
_entity_poly.type
_entity_poly.pdbx_seq_one_letter_code
_entity_poly.pdbx_strand_id
1 'polypeptide(L)'
;MDGAVSFPPNLSDEARNLMECLLRTDPRERLGARRASGGGATAVKQHPFFAKHHIDWTKLLNRTLRAPPLRPRSGAFANFDSEFTSMAIHGIDSMVKFPEKIPMDYQLFDNYNWEPPKPNK
;
A
#
# COMPACT_ATOMS: atom_id res chain seq x y z
N MET A 1 4.57 -26.41 -10.54
CA MET A 1 4.84 -25.96 -9.16
C MET A 1 3.50 -25.76 -8.51
N ASP A 2 3.15 -26.56 -7.50
CA ASP A 2 1.76 -26.68 -7.02
C ASP A 2 1.35 -25.56 -6.04
N GLY A 3 2.04 -24.42 -6.09
CA GLY A 3 1.76 -23.24 -5.26
C GLY A 3 1.95 -23.44 -3.75
N ALA A 4 2.57 -24.55 -3.33
CA ALA A 4 2.78 -24.87 -1.92
C ALA A 4 3.76 -23.88 -1.28
N VAL A 5 3.34 -23.27 -0.16
CA VAL A 5 4.14 -22.31 0.61
C VAL A 5 4.84 -23.06 1.73
N SER A 6 6.17 -22.97 1.80
CA SER A 6 6.94 -23.46 2.93
C SER A 6 7.12 -22.34 3.96
N PHE A 7 6.85 -22.64 5.24
CA PHE A 7 6.95 -21.68 6.32
C PHE A 7 8.14 -21.99 7.22
N PRO A 8 8.89 -20.97 7.67
CA PRO A 8 9.97 -21.18 8.61
C PRO A 8 9.42 -21.62 9.99
N PRO A 9 10.22 -22.36 10.78
CA PRO A 9 9.74 -23.00 12.02
C PRO A 9 9.47 -21.99 13.15
N ASN A 10 10.05 -20.80 13.10
CA ASN A 10 9.90 -19.74 14.10
C ASN A 10 8.63 -18.89 13.91
N LEU A 11 7.82 -19.19 12.90
CA LEU A 11 6.59 -18.48 12.62
C LEU A 11 5.48 -18.97 13.56
N SER A 12 4.72 -18.04 14.17
CA SER A 12 3.58 -18.42 14.99
C SER A 12 2.47 -19.07 14.14
N ASP A 13 1.69 -19.96 14.77
CA ASP A 13 0.59 -20.65 14.10
C ASP A 13 -0.44 -19.66 13.54
N GLU A 14 -0.71 -18.56 14.24
CA GLU A 14 -1.64 -17.54 13.75
C GLU A 14 -1.09 -16.79 12.54
N ALA A 15 0.22 -16.55 12.47
CA ALA A 15 0.85 -15.92 11.32
C ALA A 15 0.89 -16.86 10.11
N ARG A 16 1.15 -18.15 10.35
CA ARG A 16 1.06 -19.20 9.33
C ARG A 16 -0.35 -19.26 8.75
N ASN A 17 -1.34 -19.38 9.62
CA ASN A 17 -2.75 -19.47 9.21
C ASN A 17 -3.21 -18.22 8.45
N LEU A 18 -2.79 -17.02 8.88
CA LEU A 18 -3.05 -15.78 8.15
C LEU A 18 -2.51 -15.86 6.72
N MET A 19 -1.25 -16.27 6.55
CA MET A 19 -0.63 -16.36 5.24
C MET A 19 -1.28 -17.43 4.36
N GLU A 20 -1.60 -18.61 4.88
CA GLU A 20 -2.31 -19.65 4.13
C GLU A 20 -3.68 -19.16 3.64
N CYS A 21 -4.41 -18.43 4.48
CA CYS A 21 -5.71 -17.88 4.13
C CYS A 21 -5.62 -16.72 3.11
N LEU A 22 -4.57 -15.89 3.19
CA LEU A 22 -4.30 -14.82 2.22
C LEU A 22 -3.73 -15.31 0.89
N LEU A 23 -2.99 -16.43 0.91
CA LEU A 23 -2.31 -16.99 -0.27
C LEU A 23 -3.08 -18.14 -0.91
N ARG A 24 -4.39 -18.25 -0.65
CA ARG A 24 -5.25 -19.20 -1.36
C ARG A 24 -5.15 -18.99 -2.88
N THR A 25 -4.92 -20.10 -3.59
CA THR A 25 -4.79 -20.15 -5.05
C THR A 25 -6.07 -19.70 -5.74
N ASP A 26 -7.23 -20.16 -5.25
CA ASP A 26 -8.53 -19.63 -5.70
C ASP A 26 -8.76 -18.24 -5.07
N PRO A 27 -8.85 -17.16 -5.86
CA PRO A 27 -9.07 -15.82 -5.34
C PRO A 27 -10.38 -15.66 -4.56
N ARG A 28 -11.39 -16.51 -4.81
CA ARG A 28 -12.70 -16.45 -4.14
C ARG A 28 -12.66 -16.98 -2.71
N GLU A 29 -11.74 -17.90 -2.45
CA GLU A 29 -11.51 -18.47 -1.12
C GLU A 29 -10.47 -17.69 -0.31
N ARG A 30 -9.84 -16.67 -0.92
CA ARG A 30 -8.88 -15.82 -0.25
C ARG A 30 -9.55 -15.04 0.88
N LEU A 31 -8.87 -14.98 2.03
CA LEU A 31 -9.29 -14.14 3.14
C LEU A 31 -9.47 -12.70 2.66
N GLY A 32 -10.66 -12.15 2.87
CA GLY A 32 -11.03 -10.82 2.41
C GLY A 32 -11.69 -10.73 1.04
N ALA A 33 -11.85 -11.84 0.30
CA ALA A 33 -12.51 -11.82 -1.00
C ALA A 33 -14.05 -11.94 -0.94
N ARG A 34 -14.57 -12.68 0.05
CA ARG A 34 -16.03 -12.91 0.18
C ARG A 34 -16.78 -11.62 0.50
N ARG A 35 -17.81 -11.28 -0.27
CA ARG A 35 -18.64 -10.07 -0.08
C ARG A 35 -19.75 -10.20 0.97
N ALA A 36 -19.99 -11.42 1.48
CA ALA A 36 -21.02 -11.67 2.48
C ALA A 36 -20.72 -10.96 3.81
N SER A 37 -21.76 -10.75 4.63
CA SER A 37 -21.62 -10.26 6.00
C SER A 37 -20.63 -11.13 6.78
N GLY A 38 -19.66 -10.52 7.45
CA GLY A 38 -18.54 -11.23 8.12
C GLY A 38 -17.38 -11.65 7.20
N GLY A 39 -17.50 -11.45 5.89
CA GLY A 39 -16.41 -11.61 4.91
C GLY A 39 -15.54 -10.37 4.76
N GLY A 40 -14.90 -10.21 3.60
CA GLY A 40 -14.24 -8.97 3.20
C GLY A 40 -13.18 -8.48 4.19
N ALA A 41 -13.06 -7.15 4.30
CA ALA A 41 -12.19 -6.54 5.29
C ALA A 41 -12.56 -6.92 6.74
N THR A 42 -13.82 -7.26 7.03
CA THR A 42 -14.25 -7.70 8.37
C THR A 42 -13.58 -9.01 8.76
N ALA A 43 -13.55 -9.99 7.85
CA ALA A 43 -12.86 -11.27 8.09
C ALA A 43 -11.36 -11.07 8.36
N VAL A 44 -10.71 -10.15 7.63
CA VAL A 44 -9.30 -9.81 7.86
C VAL A 44 -9.12 -9.20 9.25
N LYS A 45 -9.95 -8.22 9.62
CA LYS A 45 -9.86 -7.52 10.91
C LYS A 45 -10.10 -8.44 12.11
N GLN A 46 -10.94 -9.47 11.95
CA GLN A 46 -11.29 -10.44 12.98
C GLN A 46 -10.33 -11.63 13.07
N HIS A 47 -9.35 -11.74 12.16
CA HIS A 47 -8.43 -12.88 12.14
C HIS A 47 -7.64 -12.99 13.46
N PRO A 48 -7.43 -14.22 14.00
CA PRO A 48 -6.75 -14.44 15.28
C PRO A 48 -5.38 -13.75 15.41
N PHE A 49 -4.62 -13.66 14.32
CA PHE A 49 -3.36 -12.92 14.26
C PHE A 49 -3.50 -11.48 14.80
N PHE A 50 -4.54 -10.74 14.39
CA PHE A 50 -4.74 -9.36 14.84
C PHE A 50 -5.46 -9.30 16.19
N ALA A 51 -6.30 -10.29 16.51
CA ALA A 51 -7.00 -10.37 17.79
C ALA A 51 -6.05 -10.64 18.97
N LYS A 52 -5.09 -11.56 18.80
CA LYS A 52 -4.06 -11.91 19.79
C LYS A 52 -3.19 -10.71 20.17
N HIS A 53 -2.96 -9.80 19.23
CA HIS A 53 -2.20 -8.57 19.44
C HIS A 53 -3.07 -7.35 19.78
N HIS A 54 -4.38 -7.55 19.99
CA HIS A 54 -5.35 -6.52 20.37
C HIS A 54 -5.26 -5.25 19.50
N ILE A 55 -5.19 -5.43 18.17
CA ILE A 55 -5.13 -4.28 17.26
C ILE A 55 -6.45 -3.51 17.32
N ASP A 56 -6.38 -2.28 17.83
CA ASP A 56 -7.46 -1.32 17.75
C ASP A 56 -7.45 -0.64 16.38
N TRP A 57 -8.34 -1.12 15.49
CA TRP A 57 -8.47 -0.62 14.12
C TRP A 57 -8.88 0.85 14.04
N THR A 58 -9.61 1.35 15.02
CA THR A 58 -10.03 2.76 15.09
C THR A 58 -8.84 3.64 15.45
N LYS A 59 -8.05 3.26 16.46
CA LYS A 59 -6.81 3.97 16.80
C LYS A 59 -5.78 3.91 15.68
N LEU A 60 -5.69 2.77 14.99
CA LEU A 60 -4.81 2.62 13.83
C LEU A 60 -5.19 3.60 12.72
N LEU A 61 -6.47 3.66 12.35
CA LEU A 61 -6.98 4.59 11.34
C LEU A 61 -6.75 6.05 11.73
N ASN A 62 -6.97 6.38 13.00
CA ASN A 62 -6.76 7.73 13.54
C ASN A 62 -5.29 8.06 13.82
N ARG A 63 -4.36 7.15 13.52
CA ARG A 63 -2.91 7.30 13.79
C ARG A 63 -2.59 7.59 15.26
N THR A 64 -3.44 7.12 16.18
CA THR A 64 -3.27 7.25 17.63
C THR A 64 -2.84 5.95 18.31
N LEU A 65 -2.80 4.84 17.57
CA LEU A 65 -2.18 3.62 18.04
C LEU A 65 -0.69 3.89 18.29
N ARG A 66 -0.14 3.37 19.40
CA ARG A 66 1.28 3.54 19.73
C ARG A 66 2.13 3.16 18.51
N ALA A 67 2.94 4.10 18.05
CA ALA A 67 3.74 3.94 16.85
C ALA A 67 4.58 2.65 16.91
N PRO A 68 4.76 1.94 15.77
CA PRO A 68 5.70 0.84 15.69
C PRO A 68 7.09 1.28 16.19
N PRO A 69 7.89 0.36 16.76
CA PRO A 69 9.22 0.70 17.25
C PRO A 69 10.18 1.18 16.14
N LEU A 70 9.85 0.92 14.88
CA LEU A 70 10.62 1.37 13.73
C LEU A 70 10.39 2.86 13.48
N ARG A 71 11.40 3.67 13.83
CA ARG A 71 11.47 5.09 13.44
C ARG A 71 12.28 5.22 12.15
N PRO A 72 11.73 5.80 11.07
CA PRO A 72 12.49 6.09 9.86
C PRO A 72 13.69 6.99 10.14
N ARG A 73 14.71 6.94 9.27
CA ARG A 73 15.87 7.83 9.39
C ARG A 73 15.42 9.26 9.14
N SER A 74 15.94 10.18 9.95
CA SER A 74 15.79 11.61 9.71
C SER A 74 16.62 12.05 8.49
N GLY A 75 16.19 13.13 7.84
CA GLY A 75 16.86 13.71 6.68
C GLY A 75 16.04 13.58 5.40
N ALA A 76 16.10 14.62 4.57
CA ALA A 76 15.51 14.58 3.23
C ALA A 76 16.18 13.45 2.44
N PHE A 77 15.37 12.59 1.84
CA PHE A 77 15.81 11.48 1.00
C PHE A 77 16.59 10.34 1.68
N ALA A 78 16.79 10.37 3.01
CA ALA A 78 17.57 9.36 3.75
C ALA A 78 17.01 7.92 3.71
N ASN A 79 15.78 7.76 3.22
CA ASN A 79 15.08 6.48 3.09
C ASN A 79 14.78 6.15 1.61
N PHE A 80 15.43 6.83 0.66
CA PHE A 80 15.35 6.56 -0.78
C PHE A 80 16.65 5.94 -1.27
N ASP A 81 16.59 5.21 -2.38
CA ASP A 81 17.79 4.64 -2.98
C ASP A 81 18.72 5.75 -3.50
N SER A 82 20.03 5.56 -3.29
CA SER A 82 21.07 6.42 -3.85
C SER A 82 21.07 6.44 -5.37
N GLU A 83 20.65 5.35 -6.01
CA GLU A 83 20.52 5.29 -7.47
C GLU A 83 19.68 6.46 -7.98
N PHE A 84 18.53 6.74 -7.36
CA PHE A 84 17.65 7.83 -7.82
C PHE A 84 18.06 9.20 -7.29
N THR A 85 18.50 9.28 -6.02
CA THR A 85 18.83 10.58 -5.40
C THR A 85 20.12 11.19 -5.96
N SER A 86 20.96 10.40 -6.61
CA SER A 86 22.16 10.84 -7.31
C SER A 86 21.94 11.15 -8.81
N MET A 87 20.79 10.79 -9.38
CA MET A 87 20.49 11.10 -10.77
C MET A 87 20.39 12.60 -10.99
N ALA A 88 21.02 13.06 -12.07
CA ALA A 88 20.84 14.42 -12.53
C ALA A 88 19.41 14.62 -13.07
N ILE A 89 18.81 15.75 -12.70
CA ILE A 89 17.42 16.08 -13.04
C ILE A 89 17.38 16.60 -14.48
N HIS A 90 17.43 15.69 -15.46
CA HIS A 90 17.38 16.02 -16.89
C HIS A 90 15.95 16.01 -17.48
N GLY A 91 14.98 15.46 -16.73
CA GLY A 91 13.60 15.30 -17.22
C GLY A 91 12.90 16.62 -17.52
N ILE A 92 13.24 17.70 -16.79
CA ILE A 92 12.62 19.02 -16.96
C ILE A 92 12.92 19.59 -18.35
N ASP A 93 14.17 19.49 -18.82
CA ASP A 93 14.57 20.03 -20.12
C ASP A 93 13.85 19.35 -21.29
N SER A 94 13.52 18.07 -21.14
CA SER A 94 12.73 17.32 -22.12
C SER A 94 11.24 17.63 -22.02
N MET A 95 10.70 17.82 -20.82
CA MET A 95 9.28 18.12 -20.59
C MET A 95 8.90 19.50 -21.13
N VAL A 96 9.77 20.51 -21.00
CA VAL A 96 9.51 21.86 -21.55
C VAL A 96 9.39 21.85 -23.08
N LYS A 97 10.10 20.93 -23.75
CA LYS A 97 10.11 20.80 -25.22
C LYS A 97 9.06 19.81 -25.76
N PHE A 98 8.36 19.11 -24.87
CA PHE A 98 7.35 18.11 -25.23
C PHE A 98 6.15 18.69 -26.02
N PRO A 99 5.60 19.88 -25.67
CA PRO A 99 4.46 20.46 -26.40
C PRO A 99 4.75 20.79 -27.86
N GLU A 100 6.01 20.99 -28.24
CA GLU A 100 6.41 21.33 -29.61
C GLU A 100 6.36 20.14 -30.57
N LYS A 101 6.29 18.90 -30.05
CA LYS A 101 6.45 17.67 -30.84
C LYS A 101 5.15 16.91 -31.13
N ILE A 102 4.01 17.37 -30.61
CA ILE A 102 2.72 16.70 -30.77
C ILE A 102 1.68 17.72 -31.23
N PRO A 103 1.05 17.57 -32.41
CA PRO A 103 -0.18 18.28 -32.72
C PRO A 103 -1.27 17.67 -31.83
N MET A 104 -1.40 18.20 -30.63
CA MET A 104 -2.32 17.69 -29.62
C MET A 104 -3.77 17.93 -30.05
N ASP A 105 -4.54 16.86 -30.24
CA ASP A 105 -5.99 16.91 -30.02
C ASP A 105 -6.18 17.20 -28.53
N TYR A 106 -6.39 18.48 -28.21
CA TYR A 106 -6.40 19.02 -26.83
C TYR A 106 -7.41 18.35 -25.89
N GLN A 107 -8.32 17.52 -26.40
CA GLN A 107 -9.43 16.93 -25.64
C GLN A 107 -9.05 15.71 -24.79
N LEU A 108 -7.92 15.03 -25.02
CA LEU A 108 -7.57 13.81 -24.27
C LEU A 108 -7.25 14.07 -22.78
N PHE A 109 -6.78 15.29 -22.46
CA PHE A 109 -6.37 15.68 -21.10
C PHE A 109 -7.27 16.78 -20.51
N ASP A 110 -8.44 17.01 -21.11
CA ASP A 110 -9.45 17.88 -20.49
C ASP A 110 -9.80 17.35 -19.09
N ASN A 111 -9.86 18.23 -18.11
CA ASN A 111 -10.06 17.91 -16.68
C ASN A 111 -8.91 17.16 -15.99
N TYR A 112 -7.69 17.16 -16.55
CA TYR A 112 -6.51 16.61 -15.88
C TYR A 112 -6.07 17.45 -14.67
N ASN A 113 -6.26 18.76 -14.73
CA ASN A 113 -5.84 19.67 -13.67
C ASN A 113 -6.70 19.47 -12.41
N TRP A 114 -6.05 19.18 -11.29
CA TRP A 114 -6.67 19.06 -9.99
C TRP A 114 -5.86 19.84 -8.94
N GLU A 115 -6.57 20.60 -8.11
CA GLU A 115 -6.00 21.25 -6.92
C GLU A 115 -6.74 20.75 -5.67
N PRO A 116 -6.03 20.49 -4.56
CA PRO A 116 -6.69 20.14 -3.31
C PRO A 116 -7.62 21.28 -2.89
N PRO A 117 -8.84 20.96 -2.37
CA PRO A 117 -9.72 21.98 -1.82
C PRO A 117 -8.98 22.82 -0.78
N LYS A 118 -9.20 24.14 -0.79
CA LYS A 118 -8.63 25.03 0.22
C LYS A 118 -9.11 24.56 1.60
N PRO A 119 -8.22 24.49 2.61
CA PRO A 119 -8.63 24.14 3.95
C PRO A 119 -9.68 25.14 4.44
N ASN A 120 -10.75 24.64 5.05
CA ASN A 120 -11.70 25.49 5.77
C ASN A 120 -10.91 26.21 6.88
N LYS A 121 -10.94 27.54 6.86
CA LYS A 121 -10.38 28.37 7.94
C LYS A 121 -11.13 28.15 9.24
#